data_AF-A0AAD6TSK4-F1
#
_entry.id   AF-A0AAD6TSK4-F1
#
_cell.length_a   1.000
_cell.length_b   1.000
_cell.length_c   1.000
_cell.angle_alpha   90.00
_cell.angle_beta   90.00
_cell.angle_gamma   90.00
#
_symmetry.space_group_name_H-M   'P 1'
#
loop_
_entity.id
_entity.type
_entity.pdbx_description
1 polymer ?
#
loop_
_entity_poly.entity_id
_entity_poly.type
_entity_poly.pdbx_seq_one_letter_code
_entity_poly.pdbx_strand_id
1 'polypeptide(L)'
;PCMLLHDLGSFSDDPVLRERVNGIFNKDRHTFLVNAPGTGKTRLAFEGLCQNWGLYFTAAVDSSDLGSNDMNRILRNEVRWALRRPSRNDASRQTICRLFVQLLLSRLLVFHMFVQLAQNTGISEYHKKLWLIAQLR
;
A
#
# COMPACT_ATOMS: atom_id res chain seq x y z
N PRO A 1 16.58 -4.50 -13.06
CA PRO A 1 16.13 -3.30 -12.32
C PRO A 1 14.62 -3.07 -12.52
N CYS A 2 13.82 -2.93 -11.45
CA CYS A 2 12.38 -2.71 -11.58
C CYS A 2 12.10 -1.24 -11.94
N MET A 3 11.53 -0.97 -13.12
CA MET A 3 11.24 0.41 -13.57
C MET A 3 10.32 1.18 -12.61
N LEU A 4 9.48 0.49 -11.84
CA LEU A 4 8.63 1.11 -10.82
C LEU A 4 9.44 1.81 -9.71
N LEU A 5 10.66 1.33 -9.42
CA LEU A 5 11.53 1.88 -8.38
C LEU A 5 12.59 2.84 -8.92
N HIS A 6 12.72 2.96 -10.24
CA HIS A 6 13.69 3.86 -10.87
C HIS A 6 13.36 5.31 -10.52
N ASP A 7 14.32 6.01 -9.90
CA ASP A 7 14.18 7.40 -9.49
C ASP A 7 12.90 7.68 -8.66
N LEU A 8 12.58 6.75 -7.76
CA LEU A 8 11.39 6.82 -6.91
C LEU A 8 11.46 8.01 -5.95
N GLY A 9 10.40 8.81 -5.90
CA GLY A 9 10.31 10.03 -5.08
C GLY A 9 10.49 11.32 -5.88
N SER A 10 10.98 11.24 -7.13
CA SER A 10 11.27 12.41 -7.99
C SER A 10 10.04 13.25 -8.34
N PHE A 11 8.82 12.74 -8.15
CA PHE A 11 7.61 13.51 -8.45
C PHE A 11 7.45 14.73 -7.52
N SER A 12 8.19 14.80 -6.40
CA SER A 12 8.23 15.99 -5.56
C SER A 12 8.87 17.20 -6.23
N ASP A 13 9.74 16.95 -7.21
CA ASP A 13 10.61 17.95 -7.84
C ASP A 13 9.94 18.64 -9.03
N ASP A 14 8.91 18.00 -9.59
CA ASP A 14 8.06 18.54 -10.64
C ASP A 14 6.72 19.04 -10.06
N PRO A 15 6.40 20.34 -10.18
CA PRO A 15 5.16 20.92 -9.63
C PRO A 15 3.87 20.26 -10.14
N VAL A 16 3.83 19.86 -11.42
CA VAL A 16 2.65 19.26 -12.07
C VAL A 16 2.44 17.83 -11.58
N LEU A 17 3.52 17.06 -11.49
CA LEU A 17 3.44 15.69 -10.96
C LEU A 17 3.10 15.67 -9.48
N ARG A 18 3.64 16.61 -8.71
CA ARG A 18 3.31 16.80 -7.30
C ARG A 18 1.83 17.14 -7.10
N GLU A 19 1.29 18.06 -7.89
CA GLU A 19 -0.14 18.40 -7.84
C GLU A 19 -1.02 17.18 -8.15
N ARG A 20 -0.64 16.38 -9.16
CA ARG A 20 -1.35 15.15 -9.49
C ARG A 20 -1.35 14.13 -8.35
N VAL A 21 -0.22 13.96 -7.66
CA VAL A 21 -0.11 13.09 -6.48
C VAL A 21 -0.97 13.61 -5.34
N ASN A 22 -0.95 14.92 -5.07
CA ASN A 22 -1.78 15.55 -4.03
C ASN A 22 -3.28 15.43 -4.32
N GLY A 23 -3.67 15.45 -5.60
CA GLY A 23 -5.05 15.18 -6.01
C GLY A 23 -5.53 13.77 -5.63
N ILE A 24 -4.62 12.80 -5.58
CA ILE A 24 -4.90 11.41 -5.19
C ILE A 24 -4.84 11.25 -3.67
N PHE A 25 -3.77 11.73 -3.04
CA PHE A 25 -3.51 11.61 -1.60
C PHE A 25 -4.07 12.81 -0.84
N ASN A 26 -5.40 12.85 -0.73
CA ASN A 26 -6.13 13.89 -0.02
C ASN A 26 -6.60 13.37 1.34
N LYS A 27 -6.43 14.16 2.41
CA LYS A 27 -6.76 13.77 3.79
C LYS A 27 -8.27 13.68 4.07
N ASP A 28 -9.08 14.38 3.29
CA ASP A 28 -10.51 14.56 3.54
C ASP A 28 -11.39 13.65 2.70
N ARG A 29 -10.80 12.85 1.80
CA ARG A 29 -11.55 11.96 0.89
C ARG A 29 -10.82 10.67 0.57
N HIS A 30 -11.60 9.62 0.33
CA HIS A 30 -11.09 8.40 -0.28
C HIS A 30 -11.01 8.58 -1.80
N THR A 31 -9.89 8.17 -2.40
CA THR A 31 -9.69 8.26 -3.85
C THR A 31 -9.68 6.86 -4.46
N PHE A 32 -10.48 6.67 -5.51
CA PHE A 32 -10.44 5.47 -6.34
C PHE A 32 -9.81 5.80 -7.70
N LEU A 33 -8.62 5.25 -7.98
CA LEU A 33 -7.87 5.52 -9.20
C LEU A 33 -8.09 4.41 -10.23
N VAL A 34 -8.93 4.70 -11.24
CA VAL A 34 -9.22 3.78 -12.35
C VAL A 34 -8.58 4.30 -13.63
N ASN A 35 -7.81 3.45 -14.30
CA ASN A 35 -7.19 3.71 -15.61
C ASN A 35 -6.82 2.39 -16.29
N ALA A 36 -6.49 2.46 -17.58
CA ALA A 36 -5.99 1.32 -18.35
C ALA A 36 -4.72 0.69 -17.72
N PRO A 37 -4.45 -0.61 -17.92
CA PRO A 37 -3.19 -1.23 -17.52
C PRO A 37 -1.97 -0.48 -18.06
N GLY A 38 -0.86 -0.46 -17.30
CA GLY A 38 0.39 0.18 -17.75
C GLY A 38 0.44 1.72 -17.64
N THR A 39 -0.64 2.42 -17.27
CA THR A 39 -0.66 3.89 -17.17
C THR A 39 0.02 4.46 -15.91
N GLY A 40 0.85 3.69 -15.21
CA GLY A 40 1.58 4.17 -14.03
C GLY A 40 0.77 4.33 -12.74
N LYS A 41 -0.40 3.69 -12.59
CA LYS A 41 -1.20 3.74 -11.35
C LYS A 41 -0.40 3.35 -10.10
N THR A 42 0.33 2.24 -10.18
CA THR A 42 1.19 1.76 -9.10
C THR A 42 2.30 2.75 -8.79
N ARG A 43 2.90 3.34 -9.83
CA ARG A 43 3.93 4.38 -9.67
C ARG A 43 3.37 5.62 -8.95
N LEU A 44 2.19 6.10 -9.31
CA LEU A 44 1.53 7.22 -8.63
C LEU A 44 1.26 6.92 -7.14
N ALA A 45 0.85 5.69 -6.82
CA ALA A 45 0.66 5.28 -5.43
C ALA A 45 1.99 5.26 -4.65
N PHE A 46 3.07 4.78 -5.27
CA PHE A 46 4.41 4.77 -4.67
C PHE A 46 4.95 6.19 -4.44
N GLU A 47 4.83 7.06 -5.43
CA GLU A 47 5.24 8.46 -5.33
C GLU A 47 4.50 9.19 -4.20
N GLY A 48 3.19 8.96 -4.07
CA GLY A 48 2.43 9.51 -2.95
C GLY A 48 2.85 8.99 -1.59
N LEU A 49 3.27 7.72 -1.50
CA LEU A 49 3.84 7.14 -0.27
C LEU A 49 5.28 7.56 0.01
N CYS A 50 6.01 8.12 -0.97
CA CYS A 50 7.26 8.82 -0.71
C CYS A 50 7.02 10.19 -0.06
N GLN A 51 5.87 10.82 -0.33
CA GLN A 51 5.52 12.15 0.21
C GLN A 51 4.69 12.05 1.49
N ASN A 52 4.03 10.92 1.75
CA ASN A 52 3.12 10.71 2.87
C ASN A 52 3.43 9.40 3.58
N TRP A 53 3.40 9.42 4.91
CA TRP A 53 3.41 8.19 5.69
C TRP A 53 2.16 7.36 5.40
N GLY A 54 2.34 6.07 5.12
CA GLY A 54 1.21 5.21 4.81
C GLY A 54 1.58 3.75 4.64
N LEU A 55 0.54 2.92 4.52
CA LEU A 55 0.64 1.48 4.31
C LEU A 55 0.24 1.12 2.88
N TYR A 56 1.01 0.25 2.24
CA TYR A 56 0.73 -0.25 0.89
C TYR A 56 0.30 -1.71 0.91
N PHE A 57 -0.94 -1.99 0.50
CA PHE A 57 -1.46 -3.36 0.44
C PHE A 57 -1.64 -3.82 -1.02
N THR A 58 -1.01 -4.95 -1.37
CA THR A 58 -1.13 -5.55 -2.71
C THR A 58 -2.28 -6.54 -2.75
N ALA A 59 -3.37 -6.19 -3.42
CA ALA A 59 -4.52 -7.10 -3.57
C ALA A 59 -4.23 -8.27 -4.53
N ALA A 60 -3.40 -8.06 -5.54
CA ALA A 60 -2.93 -9.08 -6.48
C ALA A 60 -1.48 -8.78 -6.84
N VAL A 61 -0.58 -9.72 -6.52
CA VAL A 61 0.84 -9.61 -6.88
C VAL A 61 0.97 -9.97 -8.36
N ASP A 62 1.57 -9.08 -9.14
CA ASP A 62 1.87 -9.31 -10.56
C ASP A 62 3.30 -9.87 -10.74
N SER A 63 3.76 -9.98 -11.98
CA SER A 63 5.09 -10.51 -12.30
C SER A 63 6.26 -9.66 -11.78
N SER A 64 6.02 -8.46 -11.23
CA SER A 64 7.06 -7.64 -10.62
C SER A 64 7.45 -8.11 -9.22
N ASP A 65 6.63 -8.97 -8.61
CA ASP A 65 6.80 -9.51 -7.24
C ASP A 65 7.01 -8.41 -6.17
N LEU A 66 6.45 -7.21 -6.43
CA LEU A 66 6.53 -6.08 -5.51
C LEU A 66 5.35 -6.05 -4.54
N GLY A 67 5.68 -5.99 -3.26
CA GLY A 67 4.71 -5.94 -2.16
C GLY A 67 4.36 -7.31 -1.58
N SER A 68 3.87 -7.31 -0.35
CA SER A 68 3.58 -8.57 0.35
C SER A 68 2.33 -9.29 -0.22
N ASN A 69 2.40 -10.62 -0.22
CA ASN A 69 1.35 -11.50 -0.69
C ASN A 69 0.24 -11.77 0.36
N ASP A 70 0.33 -11.17 1.55
CA ASP A 70 -0.56 -11.47 2.68
C ASP A 70 -2.02 -11.18 2.33
N MET A 71 -2.29 -10.01 1.75
CA MET A 71 -3.64 -9.61 1.36
C MET A 71 -4.18 -10.50 0.24
N ASN A 72 -3.37 -10.75 -0.80
CA ASN A 72 -3.73 -11.62 -1.91
C ASN A 72 -4.06 -13.05 -1.42
N ARG A 73 -3.32 -13.58 -0.44
CA ARG A 73 -3.61 -14.87 0.19
C ARG A 73 -4.96 -14.87 0.91
N ILE A 74 -5.28 -13.83 1.68
CA ILE A 74 -6.60 -13.68 2.34
C ILE A 74 -7.71 -13.62 1.28
N LEU A 75 -7.54 -12.81 0.23
CA LEU A 75 -8.53 -12.65 -0.83
C LEU A 75 -8.75 -13.95 -1.63
N ARG A 76 -7.69 -14.70 -1.94
CA ARG A 76 -7.80 -15.97 -2.67
C ARG A 76 -8.40 -17.10 -1.83
N ASN A 77 -8.09 -17.15 -0.53
CA ASN A 77 -8.47 -18.28 0.33
C ASN A 77 -9.77 -18.06 1.11
N GLU A 78 -10.17 -16.83 1.39
CA GLU A 78 -11.35 -16.59 2.23
C GLU A 78 -12.46 -15.91 1.41
N VAL A 79 -12.14 -14.87 0.63
CA VAL A 79 -13.15 -14.16 -0.16
C VAL A 79 -13.70 -15.02 -1.29
N ARG A 80 -12.84 -15.74 -2.03
CA ARG A 80 -13.33 -16.67 -3.08
C ARG A 80 -14.22 -17.78 -2.52
N TRP A 81 -13.92 -18.27 -1.32
CA TRP A 81 -14.73 -19.33 -0.70
C TRP A 81 -16.05 -18.79 -0.16
N ALA A 82 -16.05 -17.58 0.41
CA ALA A 82 -17.27 -16.88 0.81
C ALA A 82 -18.22 -16.62 -0.37
N LEU A 83 -17.69 -16.10 -1.49
CA LEU A 83 -18.48 -15.84 -2.70
C LEU A 83 -19.12 -17.09 -3.31
N ARG A 84 -18.51 -18.28 -3.12
CA ARG A 84 -19.05 -19.55 -3.62
C ARG A 84 -20.12 -20.15 -2.70
N ARG A 85 -20.29 -19.66 -1.46
CA ARG A 85 -21.25 -20.20 -0.47
C ARG A 85 -21.98 -19.08 0.28
N PRO A 86 -22.93 -18.39 -0.38
CA PRO A 86 -23.62 -17.22 0.18
C PRO A 86 -24.41 -17.52 1.46
N SER A 87 -24.82 -18.77 1.72
CA SER A 87 -25.60 -19.12 2.92
C SER A 87 -24.80 -19.06 4.25
N ARG A 88 -23.48 -18.80 4.21
CA ARG A 88 -22.58 -18.69 5.37
C ARG A 88 -21.95 -17.30 5.54
N ASN A 89 -22.50 -16.30 4.86
CA ASN A 89 -21.87 -14.99 4.66
C ASN A 89 -21.39 -14.29 5.94
N ASP A 90 -22.11 -14.39 7.06
CA ASP A 90 -21.72 -13.66 8.27
C ASP A 90 -20.46 -14.23 8.94
N ALA A 91 -20.34 -15.56 9.02
CA ALA A 91 -19.16 -16.22 9.56
C ALA A 91 -17.92 -15.98 8.67
N SER A 92 -18.10 -16.02 7.35
CA SER A 92 -17.02 -15.72 6.40
C SER A 92 -16.57 -14.26 6.47
N ARG A 93 -17.52 -13.32 6.59
CA ARG A 93 -17.22 -11.89 6.75
C ARG A 93 -16.45 -11.63 8.04
N GLN A 94 -16.84 -12.24 9.15
CA GLN A 94 -16.11 -12.09 10.43
C GLN A 94 -14.68 -12.63 10.34
N THR A 95 -14.48 -13.79 9.71
CA THR A 95 -13.12 -14.33 9.48
C THR A 95 -12.27 -13.38 8.63
N ILE A 96 -12.80 -12.88 7.51
CA ILE A 96 -12.09 -11.93 6.64
C ILE A 96 -11.74 -10.65 7.40
N CYS A 97 -12.69 -10.08 8.14
CA CYS A 97 -12.47 -8.90 8.98
C CYS A 97 -11.36 -9.16 10.00
N ARG A 98 -11.39 -10.31 10.70
CA ARG A 98 -10.37 -10.67 11.69
C ARG A 98 -8.98 -10.77 11.07
N LEU A 99 -8.86 -11.44 9.91
CA LEU A 99 -7.60 -11.58 9.20
C LEU A 99 -7.06 -10.23 8.71
N PHE A 100 -7.95 -9.37 8.19
CA PHE A 100 -7.58 -8.00 7.79
C PHE A 100 -7.10 -7.17 8.98
N VAL A 101 -7.79 -7.24 10.12
CA VAL A 101 -7.39 -6.54 11.35
C VAL A 101 -6.05 -7.05 11.87
N GLN A 102 -5.81 -8.36 11.86
CA GLN A 102 -4.52 -8.94 12.24
C GLN A 102 -3.39 -8.45 11.34
N LEU A 103 -3.61 -8.45 10.02
CA LEU A 103 -2.65 -7.94 9.05
C LEU A 103 -2.38 -6.45 9.27
N LEU A 104 -3.42 -5.64 9.41
CA LEU A 104 -3.28 -4.20 9.65
C LEU A 104 -2.54 -3.91 10.96
N LEU A 105 -2.91 -4.59 12.04
CA LEU A 105 -2.26 -4.44 13.34
C LEU A 105 -0.78 -4.81 13.28
N SER A 106 -0.44 -5.94 12.64
CA SER A 106 0.96 -6.35 12.50
C SER A 106 1.80 -5.29 11.79
N ARG A 107 1.27 -4.69 10.72
CA ARG A 107 1.97 -3.63 9.98
C ARG A 107 2.03 -2.32 10.75
N LEU A 108 1.00 -1.98 11.53
CA LEU A 108 1.02 -0.81 12.42
C LEU A 108 2.06 -0.96 13.52
N LEU A 109 2.25 -2.16 14.08
CA LEU A 109 3.30 -2.42 15.06
C LEU A 109 4.70 -2.27 14.45
N VAL A 110 4.93 -2.85 13.28
CA VAL A 110 6.19 -2.68 12.54
C VAL A 110 6.43 -1.21 12.18
N PHE A 111 5.39 -0.51 11.74
CA PHE A 111 5.45 0.91 11.45
C PHE A 111 5.79 1.75 12.69
N HIS A 112 5.18 1.44 13.84
CA HIS A 112 5.46 2.10 15.10
C HIS A 112 6.94 1.96 15.49
N MET A 113 7.48 0.74 15.44
CA MET A 113 8.90 0.49 15.69
C MET A 113 9.80 1.23 14.70
N PHE A 114 9.44 1.24 13.42
CA PHE A 114 10.18 1.97 12.39
C PHE A 114 10.23 3.48 12.68
N VAL A 115 9.11 4.08 13.06
CA VAL A 115 9.04 5.51 13.40
C VAL A 115 9.86 5.81 14.65
N GLN A 116 9.82 4.97 15.68
CA GLN A 116 10.65 5.14 16.89
C GLN A 116 12.15 5.14 16.55
N LEU A 117 12.58 4.24 15.66
CA LEU A 117 13.98 4.22 15.20
C LEU A 117 14.34 5.46 14.38
N ALA A 118 13.44 5.89 13.47
CA ALA A 118 13.63 7.10 12.66
C ALA A 118 13.66 8.39 13.50
N GLN A 119 12.92 8.45 14.61
CA GLN A 119 12.94 9.57 15.54
C GLN A 119 14.32 9.74 16.18
N ASN A 120 14.99 8.63 16.53
CA ASN A 120 16.33 8.66 17.12
C ASN A 120 17.40 9.22 16.16
N THR A 121 17.18 9.11 14.84
CA THR A 121 18.09 9.60 13.79
C THR A 121 17.64 10.93 13.18
N GLY A 122 16.48 11.46 13.57
CA GLY A 122 15.86 12.64 12.98
C GLY A 122 15.01 12.29 11.75
N ILE A 123 13.69 12.50 11.84
CA ILE A 123 12.75 12.19 10.75
C ILE A 123 13.01 13.10 9.54
N SER A 124 13.03 12.49 8.35
CA SER A 124 13.18 13.18 7.07
C SER A 124 12.37 12.47 5.98
N GLU A 125 12.19 13.11 4.82
CA GLU A 125 11.48 12.52 3.66
C GLU A 125 12.11 11.19 3.20
N TYR A 126 13.42 11.02 3.39
CA TYR A 126 14.12 9.78 3.12
C TYR A 126 13.51 8.58 3.88
N HIS A 127 13.04 8.79 5.12
CA HIS A 127 12.45 7.73 5.92
C HIS A 127 11.10 7.25 5.37
N LYS A 128 10.31 8.12 4.72
CA LYS A 128 9.06 7.72 4.05
C LYS A 128 9.35 6.82 2.86
N LYS A 129 10.35 7.18 2.06
CA LYS A 129 10.83 6.35 0.95
C LYS A 129 11.37 4.99 1.44
N LEU A 130 12.18 4.98 2.50
CA LEU A 130 12.65 3.73 3.11
C LEU A 130 11.49 2.87 3.62
N TRP A 131 10.50 3.48 4.26
CA TRP A 131 9.32 2.78 4.74
C TRP A 131 8.51 2.15 3.61
N LEU A 132 8.35 2.84 2.47
CA LEU A 132 7.74 2.24 1.29
C LEU A 132 8.55 1.04 0.81
N ILE A 133 9.88 1.18 0.66
CA ILE A 133 10.75 0.08 0.21
C ILE A 133 10.63 -1.14 1.12
N ALA A 134 10.57 -0.94 2.44
CA ALA A 134 10.40 -2.01 3.43
C ALA A 134 9.08 -2.79 3.30
N GLN A 135 8.07 -2.21 2.63
CA GLN A 135 6.78 -2.87 2.37
C GLN A 135 6.73 -3.59 1.01
N LEU A 136 7.68 -3.29 0.12
CA LEU A 136 7.73 -3.81 -1.24
C LEU A 136 8.61 -5.05 -1.39
N ARG A 137 9.32 -5.45 -0.33
CA ARG A 137 10.22 -6.61 -0.26
C ARG A 137 9.91 -7.50 0.92
#